data_AF-A0A0V0VQK6-F1
#
_entry.id   AF-A0A0V0VQK6-F1
#
_cell.length_a   1.000
_cell.length_b   1.000
_cell.length_c   1.000
_cell.angle_alpha   90.00
_cell.angle_beta   90.00
_cell.angle_gamma   90.00
#
_symmetry.space_group_name_H-M   'P 1'
#
loop_
_entity.id
_entity.type
_entity.pdbx_description
1 polymer ?
#
loop_
_entity_poly.entity_id
_entity_poly.type
_entity_poly.pdbx_seq_one_letter_code
_entity_poly.pdbx_strand_id
1 'polypeptide(L)'
;LFLQFAWTHVTLLLIVAQSYLIIQNIFEGTIWFIVPVLLIICNDMTAYLFGFFFGRTPLIKLSPKKTWEGFLGGAFSTIIFSLLLSYVLLQFPQLVCPATYNELKETFTTDCQVAATFKLQNYSIPIAPAFLHFLVSFQMQYIS
;
A
#
# COMPACT_ATOMS: atom_id res chain seq x y z
N LEU A 1 17.89 11.36 -33.09
CA LEU A 1 19.01 11.67 -32.17
C LEU A 1 18.57 12.53 -30.98
N PHE A 2 18.22 13.82 -31.15
CA PHE A 2 17.82 14.69 -30.03
C PHE A 2 16.59 14.20 -29.25
N LEU A 3 15.58 13.66 -29.93
CA LEU A 3 14.40 13.08 -29.27
C LEU A 3 14.75 11.83 -28.45
N GLN A 4 15.63 10.96 -28.96
CA GLN A 4 16.07 9.76 -28.23
C GLN A 4 16.89 10.14 -26.99
N PHE A 5 17.74 11.16 -27.10
CA PHE A 5 18.46 11.73 -25.96
C PHE A 5 17.48 12.30 -24.91
N ALA A 6 16.41 12.97 -25.34
CA ALA A 6 15.39 13.45 -24.40
C ALA A 6 14.67 12.30 -23.67
N TRP A 7 14.30 11.22 -24.37
CA TRP A 7 13.67 10.05 -23.76
C TRP A 7 14.58 9.35 -22.74
N THR A 8 15.88 9.21 -23.02
CA THR A 8 16.82 8.61 -22.07
C THR A 8 17.01 9.48 -20.83
N HIS A 9 17.01 10.80 -20.96
CA HIS A 9 17.09 11.71 -19.81
C HIS A 9 15.82 11.68 -18.96
N VAL A 10 14.64 11.69 -19.60
CA VAL A 10 13.35 11.60 -18.89
C VAL A 10 13.23 10.27 -18.16
N THR A 11 13.58 9.15 -18.80
CA THR A 11 13.53 7.82 -18.15
C THR A 11 14.54 7.70 -17.01
N LEU A 12 15.76 8.23 -17.17
CA LEU A 12 16.75 8.30 -16.09
C LEU A 12 16.22 9.10 -14.89
N LEU A 13 15.67 10.30 -15.14
CA LEU A 13 15.10 11.14 -14.09
C LEU A 13 13.93 10.45 -13.37
N LEU A 14 13.04 9.79 -14.11
CA LEU A 14 11.93 9.03 -13.52
C LEU A 14 12.42 7.89 -12.62
N ILE A 15 13.39 7.09 -13.08
CA ILE A 15 13.91 5.94 -12.33
C ILE A 15 14.70 6.38 -11.09
N VAL A 16 15.49 7.46 -11.20
CA VAL A 16 16.27 7.97 -10.06
C VAL A 16 15.35 8.63 -9.04
N ALA A 17 14.37 9.43 -9.48
CA ALA A 17 13.45 10.09 -8.56
C ALA A 17 12.59 9.07 -7.80
N GLN A 18 12.00 8.08 -8.49
CA GLN A 18 11.18 7.07 -7.82
C GLN A 18 12.01 6.21 -6.85
N SER A 19 13.24 5.84 -7.21
CA SER A 19 14.08 5.01 -6.35
C SER A 19 14.52 5.78 -5.11
N TYR A 20 14.88 7.06 -5.24
CA TYR A 20 15.19 7.92 -4.11
C TYR A 20 14.01 8.01 -3.13
N LEU A 21 12.80 8.26 -3.62
CA LEU A 21 11.60 8.33 -2.79
C LEU A 21 11.30 6.97 -2.10
N ILE A 22 11.45 5.86 -2.81
CA ILE A 22 11.25 4.52 -2.24
C ILE A 22 12.25 4.26 -1.11
N ILE A 23 13.52 4.60 -1.31
CA ILE A 23 14.57 4.42 -0.31
C ILE A 23 14.25 5.24 0.95
N GLN A 24 13.82 6.49 0.79
CA GLN A 24 13.40 7.33 1.94
C GLN A 24 12.23 6.71 2.70
N ASN A 25 11.21 6.19 2.01
CA ASN A 25 10.08 5.50 2.64
C ASN A 25 10.53 4.24 3.40
N ILE A 26 11.48 3.47 2.86
CA ILE A 26 12.00 2.25 3.52
C ILE A 26 12.73 2.61 4.82
N PHE A 27 13.49 3.69 4.85
CA PHE A 27 14.22 4.14 6.04
C PHE A 27 13.30 4.68 7.13
N GLU A 28 12.21 5.37 6.78
CA GLU A 28 11.16 5.81 7.72
C GLU A 28 10.35 4.62 8.29
N GLY A 29 10.19 3.56 7.50
CA GLY A 29 9.59 2.30 7.94
C GLY A 29 9.28 1.39 6.77
N THR A 30 9.76 0.15 6.80
CA THR A 30 9.60 -0.80 5.70
C THR A 30 8.12 -1.11 5.40
N ILE A 31 7.23 -0.93 6.38
CA ILE A 31 5.77 -1.05 6.22
C ILE A 31 5.21 -0.16 5.10
N TRP A 32 5.72 1.06 4.94
CA TRP A 32 5.27 2.00 3.90
C TRP A 32 5.56 1.52 2.49
N PHE A 33 6.52 0.60 2.34
CA PHE A 33 6.83 -0.06 1.07
C PHE A 33 6.07 -1.39 0.92
N ILE A 34 6.05 -2.23 1.96
CA ILE A 34 5.46 -3.58 1.90
C ILE A 34 3.94 -3.52 1.69
N VAL A 35 3.23 -2.63 2.40
CA VAL A 35 1.76 -2.57 2.34
C VAL A 35 1.28 -2.24 0.91
N PRO A 36 1.75 -1.16 0.25
CA PRO A 36 1.34 -0.86 -1.13
C PRO A 36 1.69 -1.97 -2.12
N VAL A 37 2.89 -2.57 -2.01
CA VAL A 37 3.33 -3.65 -2.92
C VAL A 37 2.41 -4.86 -2.83
N LEU A 38 2.09 -5.31 -1.62
CA LEU A 38 1.20 -6.44 -1.41
C LEU A 38 -0.24 -6.12 -1.86
N LEU A 39 -0.70 -4.88 -1.68
CA LEU A 39 -2.03 -4.47 -2.15
C LEU A 39 -2.15 -4.50 -3.67
N ILE A 40 -1.12 -4.07 -4.41
CA ILE A 40 -1.10 -4.16 -5.87
C ILE A 40 -1.19 -5.63 -6.30
N ILE A 41 -0.41 -6.51 -5.67
CA ILE A 41 -0.42 -7.95 -6.00
C ILE A 41 -1.79 -8.58 -5.68
N CYS A 42 -2.35 -8.31 -4.50
CA CYS A 42 -3.67 -8.80 -4.10
C CYS A 42 -4.77 -8.26 -5.03
N ASN A 43 -4.69 -7.00 -5.44
CA ASN A 43 -5.62 -6.39 -6.38
C ASN A 43 -5.59 -7.12 -7.73
N ASP A 44 -4.40 -7.36 -8.30
CA ASP A 44 -4.26 -8.03 -9.59
C ASP A 44 -4.74 -9.48 -9.54
N MET A 45 -4.36 -10.22 -8.49
CA MET A 45 -4.83 -11.59 -8.26
C MET A 45 -6.35 -11.65 -8.14
N THR A 46 -6.94 -10.74 -7.38
CA THR A 46 -8.37 -10.76 -7.10
C THR A 46 -9.20 -10.26 -8.28
N ALA A 47 -8.71 -9.25 -9.00
CA ALA A 47 -9.33 -8.79 -10.25
C ALA A 47 -9.32 -9.89 -11.31
N TYR A 48 -8.25 -10.70 -11.38
CA TYR A 48 -8.20 -11.88 -12.23
C TYR A 48 -9.19 -12.96 -11.79
N LEU A 49 -9.25 -13.29 -10.48
CA LEU A 49 -10.18 -14.29 -9.95
C LEU A 49 -11.64 -13.89 -10.19
N PHE A 50 -12.05 -12.69 -9.82
CA PHE A 50 -13.42 -12.21 -10.06
C PHE A 50 -13.73 -12.03 -11.55
N GLY A 51 -12.74 -11.61 -12.35
CA GLY A 51 -12.85 -11.56 -13.80
C GLY A 51 -13.08 -12.94 -14.43
N PHE A 52 -12.47 -13.99 -13.89
CA PHE A 52 -12.66 -15.37 -14.36
C PHE A 52 -14.03 -15.94 -13.95
N PHE A 53 -14.45 -15.77 -12.70
CA PHE A 53 -15.71 -16.35 -12.20
C PHE A 53 -16.96 -15.58 -12.64
N PHE A 54 -16.91 -14.25 -12.64
CA PHE A 54 -18.08 -13.40 -12.84
C PHE A 54 -18.01 -12.53 -14.09
N GLY A 55 -16.93 -12.60 -14.87
CA GLY A 55 -16.72 -11.72 -16.02
C GLY A 55 -17.68 -11.95 -17.17
N ARG A 56 -18.80 -11.22 -17.18
CA ARG A 56 -19.78 -11.21 -18.26
C ARG A 56 -19.76 -9.91 -19.06
N THR A 57 -19.35 -8.79 -18.45
CA THR A 57 -19.37 -7.46 -19.08
C THR A 57 -17.97 -6.89 -19.31
N PRO A 58 -17.50 -6.75 -20.58
CA PRO A 58 -16.18 -6.21 -20.87
C PRO A 58 -16.10 -4.71 -20.55
N LEU A 59 -15.02 -4.28 -19.90
CA LEU A 59 -14.76 -2.90 -19.47
C LEU A 59 -14.40 -1.98 -20.64
N ILE A 60 -13.60 -2.48 -21.60
CA ILE A 60 -13.04 -1.72 -22.72
C ILE A 60 -13.02 -2.59 -24.00
N LYS A 61 -13.49 -2.06 -25.13
CA LYS A 61 -13.48 -2.77 -26.43
C LYS A 61 -12.08 -3.13 -26.95
N LEU A 62 -11.05 -2.43 -26.50
CA LEU A 62 -9.64 -2.68 -26.83
C LEU A 62 -9.04 -3.88 -26.07
N SER A 63 -9.63 -4.29 -24.94
CA SER A 63 -9.16 -5.43 -24.15
C SER A 63 -10.34 -6.31 -23.72
N PRO A 64 -10.76 -7.27 -24.57
CA PRO A 64 -11.96 -8.09 -24.33
C PRO A 64 -11.86 -9.02 -23.11
N LYS A 65 -10.71 -9.06 -22.42
CA LYS A 65 -10.48 -9.88 -21.22
C LYS A 65 -10.63 -9.13 -19.89
N LYS A 66 -10.75 -7.79 -19.90
CA LYS A 66 -10.98 -6.99 -18.68
C LYS A 66 -12.47 -6.77 -18.49
N THR A 67 -13.01 -7.09 -17.32
CA THR A 67 -14.45 -6.98 -17.03
C THR A 67 -14.74 -5.94 -15.94
N TRP A 68 -15.92 -5.31 -15.99
CA TRP A 68 -16.37 -4.38 -14.94
C TRP A 68 -16.49 -5.09 -13.58
N GLU A 69 -17.00 -6.33 -13.59
CA GLU A 69 -17.13 -7.15 -12.38
C GLU A 69 -15.76 -7.48 -11.75
N GLY A 70 -14.74 -7.77 -12.57
CA GLY A 70 -13.38 -8.00 -12.09
C GLY A 70 -12.74 -6.76 -11.47
N PHE A 71 -12.95 -5.58 -12.07
CA PHE A 71 -12.45 -4.32 -11.54
C PHE A 71 -13.09 -3.95 -10.19
N LEU A 72 -14.43 -4.05 -10.09
CA LEU A 72 -15.16 -3.78 -8.85
C LEU A 72 -14.84 -4.81 -7.76
N GLY A 73 -14.74 -6.09 -8.12
CA GLY A 73 -14.36 -7.16 -7.21
C GLY A 73 -12.93 -7.00 -6.69
N GLY A 74 -11.98 -6.62 -7.55
CA GLY A 74 -10.62 -6.26 -7.18
C GLY A 74 -10.57 -5.09 -6.21
N ALA A 75 -11.29 -3.99 -6.51
CA ALA A 75 -11.35 -2.82 -5.64
C ALA A 75 -11.92 -3.15 -4.24
N PHE A 76 -13.05 -3.86 -4.19
CA PHE A 76 -13.67 -4.27 -2.92
C PHE A 76 -12.77 -5.20 -2.10
N SER A 77 -12.16 -6.18 -2.75
CA SER A 77 -11.26 -7.11 -2.06
C SER A 77 -9.98 -6.42 -1.58
N THR A 78 -9.47 -5.43 -2.32
CA THR A 78 -8.27 -4.67 -1.93
C THR A 78 -8.52 -3.87 -0.66
N ILE A 79 -9.73 -3.32 -0.47
CA ILE A 79 -10.11 -2.67 0.80
C ILE A 79 -10.03 -3.67 1.96
N ILE A 80 -10.61 -4.86 1.80
CA ILE A 80 -10.58 -5.90 2.84
C ILE A 80 -9.15 -6.37 3.13
N PHE A 81 -8.37 -6.67 2.09
CA PHE A 81 -6.98 -7.09 2.22
C PHE A 81 -6.10 -6.01 2.85
N SER A 82 -6.36 -4.72 2.57
CA SER A 82 -5.65 -3.60 3.21
C SER A 82 -5.81 -3.63 4.72
N LEU A 83 -7.03 -3.84 5.20
CA LEU A 83 -7.30 -3.92 6.64
C LEU A 83 -6.62 -5.14 7.28
N LEU A 84 -6.77 -6.31 6.64
CA LEU A 84 -6.20 -7.55 7.16
C LEU A 84 -4.68 -7.54 7.16
N LEU A 85 -4.06 -7.08 6.08
CA LEU A 85 -2.61 -7.03 5.94
C LEU A 85 -1.99 -6.03 6.90
N SER A 86 -2.61 -4.87 7.06
CA SER A 86 -2.19 -3.87 8.03
C SER A 86 -2.18 -4.50 9.43
N TYR A 87 -3.27 -5.18 9.82
CA TYR A 87 -3.40 -5.85 11.13
C TYR A 87 -2.27 -6.83 11.42
N VAL A 88 -1.93 -7.67 10.44
CA VAL A 88 -0.86 -8.67 10.58
C VAL A 88 0.52 -8.01 10.65
N LEU A 89 0.79 -7.00 9.82
CA LEU A 89 2.11 -6.37 9.76
C LEU A 89 2.46 -5.55 11.01
N LEU A 90 1.48 -4.98 11.71
CA LEU A 90 1.74 -4.26 12.98
C LEU A 90 2.20 -5.16 14.12
N GLN A 91 1.95 -6.48 14.03
CA GLN A 91 2.46 -7.41 15.04
C GLN A 91 3.99 -7.52 15.01
N PHE A 92 4.63 -7.01 13.94
CA PHE A 92 6.08 -7.00 13.75
C PHE A 92 6.63 -5.57 13.87
N PRO A 93 6.99 -5.11 15.09
CA PRO A 93 7.49 -3.74 15.31
C PRO A 93 8.75 -3.42 14.50
N GLN A 94 9.54 -4.44 14.15
CA GLN A 94 10.74 -4.31 13.32
C GLN A 94 10.45 -3.76 11.91
N LEU A 95 9.23 -3.92 11.39
CA LEU A 95 8.82 -3.42 10.07
C LEU A 95 8.29 -1.98 10.12
N VAL A 96 7.85 -1.55 11.30
CA VAL A 96 7.22 -0.24 11.52
C VAL A 96 8.25 0.79 11.94
N CYS A 97 9.27 0.37 12.68
CA CYS A 97 10.30 1.27 13.19
C CYS A 97 11.25 1.77 12.09
N PRO A 98 11.65 3.06 12.14
CA PRO A 98 12.64 3.60 11.23
C PRO A 98 14.00 2.94 11.46
N ALA A 99 14.73 2.70 10.37
CA ALA A 99 16.07 2.12 10.43
C ALA A 99 17.08 3.22 10.80
N THR A 100 17.61 3.16 12.02
CA THR A 100 18.60 4.11 12.53
C THR A 100 19.96 3.44 12.67
N TYR A 101 21.04 4.18 12.38
CA TYR A 101 22.39 3.68 12.58
C TYR A 101 22.77 3.83 14.06
N ASN A 102 23.14 2.74 14.71
CA ASN A 102 23.57 2.75 16.09
C ASN A 102 25.09 2.69 16.18
N GLU A 103 25.70 3.81 16.55
CA GLU A 103 27.16 3.94 16.66
C GLU A 103 27.78 2.94 17.65
N LEU A 104 27.03 2.49 18.67
CA LEU A 104 27.53 1.56 19.68
C LEU A 104 27.64 0.12 19.20
N LYS A 105 26.85 -0.26 18.18
CA LYS A 105 26.78 -1.62 17.65
C LYS A 105 27.29 -1.71 16.21
N GLU A 106 27.76 -0.60 15.63
CA GLU A 106 28.18 -0.46 14.23
C GLU A 106 27.20 -1.09 13.23
N THR A 107 25.91 -1.09 13.57
CA THR A 107 24.86 -1.79 12.82
C THR A 107 23.60 -0.95 12.76
N PHE A 108 22.81 -1.17 11.69
CA PHE A 108 21.48 -0.59 11.58
C PHE A 108 20.54 -1.32 12.55
N THR A 109 19.95 -0.57 13.48
CA THR A 109 18.98 -1.09 14.45
C THR A 109 17.61 -0.47 14.22
N THR A 110 16.56 -1.28 14.33
CA THR A 110 15.15 -0.87 14.28
C THR A 110 14.54 -0.82 15.69
N ASP A 111 15.35 -0.51 16.70
CA ASP A 111 14.91 -0.36 18.09
C ASP A 111 14.27 1.03 18.27
N CYS A 112 12.97 1.13 18.04
CA CYS A 112 12.20 2.36 18.26
C CYS A 112 11.01 2.13 19.22
N GLN A 113 10.57 3.19 19.89
CA GLN A 113 9.23 3.18 20.46
C GLN A 113 8.24 3.42 19.33
N VAL A 114 7.39 2.41 19.06
CA VAL A 114 6.35 2.48 18.03
C VAL A 114 5.55 3.78 18.21
N ALA A 115 5.48 4.57 17.15
CA ALA A 115 4.78 5.85 17.13
C ALA A 115 3.31 5.66 17.55
N ALA A 116 2.73 6.69 18.18
CA ALA A 116 1.33 6.67 18.62
C ALA A 116 0.38 6.27 17.48
N THR A 117 0.74 6.66 16.25
CA THR A 117 0.08 6.39 14.98
C THR A 117 -0.23 4.92 14.74
N PHE A 118 0.60 4.02 15.26
CA PHE A 118 0.42 2.58 15.14
C PHE A 118 -0.08 1.92 16.44
N LYS A 119 -0.48 2.71 17.43
CA LYS A 119 -1.14 2.27 18.66
C LYS A 119 -2.65 2.44 18.51
N LEU A 120 -3.38 1.47 19.02
CA LEU A 120 -4.84 1.50 19.06
C LEU A 120 -5.33 2.75 19.82
N GLN A 121 -6.03 3.67 19.16
CA GLN A 121 -6.65 4.85 19.79
C GLN A 121 -8.17 4.82 19.61
N ASN A 122 -8.92 5.16 20.67
CA ASN A 122 -10.38 5.19 20.65
C ASN A 122 -10.86 6.58 20.20
N TYR A 123 -11.31 6.71 18.94
CA TYR A 123 -11.93 7.94 18.42
C TYR A 123 -13.45 7.81 18.31
N SER A 124 -14.19 8.76 18.89
CA SER A 124 -15.65 8.85 18.80
C SER A 124 -16.06 9.79 17.66
N ILE A 125 -16.55 9.24 16.54
CA ILE A 125 -16.96 10.02 15.36
C ILE A 125 -18.49 10.18 15.39
N PRO A 126 -19.03 11.41 15.45
CA PRO A 126 -20.44 11.61 15.78
C PRO A 126 -21.43 11.34 14.64
N ILE A 127 -21.02 11.39 13.36
CA ILE A 127 -21.92 11.11 12.22
C ILE A 127 -21.15 10.45 11.07
N ALA A 128 -21.19 9.12 10.97
CA ALA A 128 -20.80 8.39 9.76
C ALA A 128 -21.79 7.25 9.50
N PRO A 129 -22.25 7.02 8.25
CA PRO A 129 -23.04 5.84 7.93
C PRO A 129 -22.23 4.59 8.28
N ALA A 130 -22.86 3.51 8.76
CA ALA A 130 -22.19 2.36 9.38
C ALA A 130 -21.03 1.76 8.57
N PHE A 131 -21.11 1.80 7.24
CA PHE A 131 -20.02 1.38 6.33
C PHE A 131 -18.79 2.31 6.39
N LEU A 132 -19.01 3.62 6.44
CA LEU A 132 -17.96 4.63 6.57
C LEU A 132 -17.44 4.68 8.01
N HIS A 133 -18.27 4.39 9.01
CA HIS A 133 -17.82 4.17 10.38
C HIS A 133 -16.90 2.93 10.46
N PHE A 134 -17.26 1.80 9.85
CA PHE A 134 -16.38 0.61 9.83
C PHE A 134 -15.04 0.87 9.12
N LEU A 135 -15.06 1.54 7.97
CA LEU A 135 -13.84 1.88 7.21
C LEU A 135 -12.98 2.95 7.89
N VAL A 136 -13.58 3.98 8.50
CA VAL A 136 -12.85 5.06 9.17
C VAL A 136 -12.39 4.66 10.57
N SER A 137 -13.15 3.86 11.31
CA SER A 137 -12.67 3.27 12.58
C SER A 137 -11.44 2.39 12.36
N PHE A 138 -11.34 1.70 11.22
CA PHE A 138 -10.17 0.88 10.89
C PHE A 138 -8.98 1.70 10.34
N GLN A 139 -9.20 2.75 9.55
CA GLN A 139 -8.12 3.66 9.12
C GLN A 139 -7.57 4.52 10.27
N MET A 140 -8.42 4.96 11.21
CA MET A 140 -8.02 5.84 12.32
C MET A 140 -7.43 5.08 13.51
N GLN A 141 -7.62 3.75 13.59
CA GLN A 141 -6.84 2.87 14.47
C GLN A 141 -5.36 2.76 14.04
N TYR A 142 -5.03 3.23 12.82
CA TYR A 142 -3.73 3.13 12.14
C TYR A 142 -3.07 4.47 11.84
N ILE A 143 -3.78 5.57 12.06
CA ILE A 143 -3.26 6.94 11.90
C ILE A 143 -3.77 7.81 13.06
N SER A 144 -3.20 7.60 14.24
CA SER A 144 -3.26 8.58 15.35
C SER A 144 -1.99 8.56 16.22
#